data_AF-A0A0R3KFI2-F1
#
_entry.id   AF-A0A0R3KFI2-F1
#
_cell.length_a   1.000
_cell.length_b   1.000
_cell.length_c   1.000
_cell.angle_alpha   90.00
_cell.angle_beta   90.00
_cell.angle_gamma   90.00
#
_symmetry.space_group_name_H-M   'P 1'
#
loop_
_entity.id
_entity.type
_entity.pdbx_description
1 polymer ?
#
loop_
_entity_poly.entity_id
_entity_poly.type
_entity_poly.pdbx_seq_one_letter_code
_entity_poly.pdbx_strand_id
1 'polypeptide(L)'
;MVRRAELTPKLVFEIDPPKTGERWVADTKIKGFGLRLWSTASGGQKAFAIRAAKRNGKMIRKTYDPNIAWRRRLGFSYADREDKFGLGEYLEDARDWAKDEIDRIKGKLTGTEQAWIEHRAVGELVKSLPLGRAGDSLLRGLKLNNASQKYLDRLDKLFASKISKALEETPLAKLKPGQVARALARADLSAGNVRTLRSFVSQILERGASFHGPLGRFHDEFASSFSTEWDRVRKVRYPALNKLSDKRYRQIFDILESETEYRQQALAIRIYFEFRAPLTRILRAEWNQIYGPHWYPYAPDEKEFWFECRENIENDAKRILDQIRQLGAPEFDGNRFWFPDQLP
;
A
#
# COMPACT_ATOMS: atom_id res chain seq x y z
N MET A 1 29.30 -16.58 36.97
CA MET A 1 29.35 -17.48 35.79
C MET A 1 28.36 -16.97 34.74
N VAL A 2 28.75 -16.92 33.45
CA VAL A 2 27.88 -16.45 32.34
C VAL A 2 27.39 -17.66 31.56
N ARG A 3 26.07 -17.85 31.49
CA ARG A 3 25.44 -18.81 30.58
C ARG A 3 25.14 -18.11 29.26
N ARG A 4 25.29 -18.79 28.13
CA ARG A 4 24.86 -18.28 26.82
C ARG A 4 23.65 -19.08 26.35
N ALA A 5 22.62 -18.41 25.86
CA ALA A 5 21.42 -19.04 25.31
C ALA A 5 20.76 -18.09 24.31
N GLU A 6 20.03 -18.63 23.33
CA GLU A 6 19.09 -17.82 22.56
C GLU A 6 17.90 -17.52 23.47
N LEU A 7 17.72 -16.24 23.83
CA LEU A 7 16.58 -15.86 24.66
C LEU A 7 15.29 -16.00 23.85
N THR A 8 14.27 -16.61 24.46
CA THR A 8 12.90 -16.69 23.96
C THR A 8 11.94 -16.25 25.06
N PRO A 9 10.72 -15.78 24.74
CA PRO A 9 9.75 -15.38 25.75
C PRO A 9 9.49 -16.49 26.78
N LYS A 10 9.36 -17.72 26.30
CA LYS A 10 9.20 -18.93 27.14
C LYS A 10 10.39 -19.14 28.09
N LEU A 11 11.63 -19.06 27.59
CA LEU A 11 12.82 -19.21 28.42
C LEU A 11 12.91 -18.11 29.49
N VAL A 12 12.56 -16.86 29.13
CA VAL A 12 12.55 -15.73 30.07
C VAL A 12 11.49 -15.93 31.15
N PHE A 13 10.36 -16.54 30.81
CA PHE A 13 9.31 -16.88 31.76
C PHE A 13 9.76 -17.97 32.74
N GLU A 14 10.24 -19.10 32.22
CA GLU A 14 10.56 -20.33 32.98
C GLU A 14 11.85 -20.24 33.81
N ILE A 15 12.76 -19.32 33.48
CA ILE A 15 14.06 -19.27 34.16
C ILE A 15 13.99 -18.61 35.54
N ASP A 16 14.25 -19.39 36.57
CA ASP A 16 14.26 -18.90 37.95
C ASP A 16 15.54 -18.11 38.29
N PRO A 17 15.43 -17.06 39.11
CA PRO A 17 16.60 -16.42 39.70
C PRO A 17 17.39 -17.37 40.62
N PRO A 18 18.71 -17.16 40.76
CA PRO A 18 19.52 -17.99 41.66
C PRO A 18 19.11 -17.79 43.12
N LYS A 19 19.29 -18.80 43.98
CA LYS A 19 19.01 -18.71 45.42
C LYS A 19 19.88 -17.66 46.14
N THR A 20 21.11 -17.43 45.65
CA THR A 20 22.03 -16.41 46.15
C THR A 20 22.79 -15.74 44.99
N GLY A 21 23.13 -14.46 45.15
CA GLY A 21 23.94 -13.71 44.20
C GLY A 21 23.24 -13.34 42.88
N GLU A 22 24.04 -13.11 41.83
CA GLU A 22 23.61 -12.72 40.48
C GLU A 22 24.06 -13.76 39.43
N ARG A 23 23.14 -14.10 38.52
CA ARG A 23 23.38 -14.94 37.34
C ARG A 23 23.09 -14.13 36.07
N TRP A 24 23.94 -14.29 35.08
CA TRP A 24 23.79 -13.66 33.77
C TRP A 24 23.57 -14.71 32.68
N VAL A 25 22.51 -14.52 31.89
CA VAL A 25 22.25 -15.30 30.68
C VAL A 25 22.42 -14.37 29.48
N ALA A 26 23.55 -14.48 28.80
CA ALA A 26 23.83 -13.70 27.60
C ALA A 26 23.00 -14.21 26.42
N ASP A 27 22.35 -13.30 25.72
CA ASP A 27 21.64 -13.60 24.48
C ASP A 27 22.65 -13.88 23.36
N THR A 28 22.37 -14.88 22.54
CA THR A 28 23.24 -15.22 21.39
C THR A 28 23.05 -14.26 20.22
N LYS A 29 21.90 -13.58 20.11
CA LYS A 29 21.61 -12.65 19.00
C LYS A 29 22.33 -11.30 19.12
N ILE A 30 22.54 -10.80 20.34
CA ILE A 30 23.12 -9.47 20.56
C ILE A 30 24.26 -9.56 21.58
N LYS A 31 25.49 -9.32 21.12
CA LYS A 31 26.68 -9.31 21.96
C LYS A 31 26.61 -8.19 23.00
N GLY A 32 26.64 -8.57 24.27
CA GLY A 32 26.58 -7.65 25.40
C GLY A 32 25.17 -7.44 25.95
N PHE A 33 24.15 -8.03 25.34
CA PHE A 33 22.77 -8.07 25.86
C PHE A 33 22.49 -9.40 26.55
N GLY A 34 21.55 -9.40 27.49
CA GLY A 34 21.12 -10.63 28.15
C GLY A 34 20.09 -10.42 29.24
N LEU A 35 19.71 -11.53 29.87
CA LEU A 35 18.85 -11.57 31.03
C LEU A 35 19.69 -11.59 32.31
N ARG A 36 19.47 -10.60 33.17
CA ARG A 36 20.03 -10.51 34.51
C ARG A 36 19.06 -11.16 35.49
N LEU A 37 19.57 -12.06 36.31
CA LEU A 37 18.82 -12.77 37.34
C LEU A 37 19.51 -12.56 38.68
N TRP A 38 18.82 -12.12 39.72
CA TRP A 38 19.43 -11.94 41.05
C TRP A 38 18.46 -12.25 42.17
N SER A 39 19.01 -12.57 43.34
CA SER A 39 18.25 -12.75 44.57
C SER A 39 18.15 -11.44 45.34
N THR A 40 17.01 -11.24 46.01
CA THR A 40 16.74 -10.17 46.97
C THR A 40 16.13 -10.78 48.23
N ALA A 41 16.04 -10.01 49.32
CA ALA A 41 15.41 -10.48 50.56
C ALA A 41 13.94 -10.90 50.38
N SER A 42 13.24 -10.30 49.40
CA SER A 42 11.85 -10.59 49.06
C SER A 42 11.69 -11.61 47.92
N GLY A 43 12.77 -12.27 47.50
CA GLY A 43 12.75 -13.30 46.45
C GLY A 43 13.59 -12.98 45.22
N GLY A 44 13.37 -13.73 44.15
CA GLY A 44 14.13 -13.62 42.90
C GLY A 44 13.63 -12.49 41.99
N GLN A 45 14.55 -11.80 41.33
CA GLN A 45 14.28 -10.74 40.36
C GLN A 45 14.93 -11.05 39.00
N LYS A 46 14.30 -10.57 37.93
CA LYS A 46 14.79 -10.71 36.55
C LYS A 46 14.57 -9.45 35.74
N ALA A 47 15.53 -9.09 34.90
CA ALA A 47 15.42 -7.95 33.99
C ALA A 47 16.35 -8.11 32.78
N PHE A 48 15.94 -7.59 31.62
CA PHE A 48 16.86 -7.45 30.50
C PHE A 48 17.89 -6.35 30.77
N ALA A 49 19.12 -6.57 30.35
CA ALA A 49 20.19 -5.63 30.57
C ALA A 49 21.24 -5.71 29.48
N ILE A 50 22.07 -4.68 29.42
CA ILE A 50 23.29 -4.65 28.62
C ILE A 50 24.54 -4.53 29.49
N ARG A 51 25.64 -5.07 28.99
CA ARG A 51 27.01 -4.90 29.46
C ARG A 51 27.88 -4.59 28.26
N ALA A 52 28.34 -3.35 28.17
CA ALA A 52 29.16 -2.88 27.05
C ALA A 52 30.33 -2.04 27.54
N ALA A 53 31.49 -2.17 26.90
CA ALA A 53 32.64 -1.32 27.13
C ALA A 53 32.50 -0.02 26.33
N LYS A 54 32.79 1.12 26.97
CA LYS A 54 33.08 2.38 26.27
C LYS A 54 34.37 2.24 25.43
N ARG A 55 34.59 3.20 24.53
CA ARG A 55 35.86 3.31 23.76
C ARG A 55 37.11 3.35 24.64
N ASN A 56 37.01 3.90 25.85
CA ASN A 56 38.10 3.93 26.83
C ASN A 56 38.21 2.68 27.72
N GLY A 57 37.54 1.57 27.35
CA GLY A 57 37.57 0.31 28.08
C GLY A 57 36.67 0.24 29.32
N LYS A 58 36.08 1.37 29.77
CA LYS A 58 35.19 1.37 30.95
C LYS A 58 33.91 0.58 30.67
N MET A 59 33.65 -0.45 31.48
CA MET A 59 32.43 -1.24 31.39
C MET A 59 31.23 -0.45 31.94
N ILE A 60 30.15 -0.40 31.16
CA ILE A 60 28.84 0.12 31.56
C ILE A 60 27.84 -1.03 31.59
N ARG A 61 27.02 -1.04 32.64
CA ARG A 61 25.82 -1.85 32.73
C ARG A 61 24.59 -0.94 32.73
N LYS A 62 23.59 -1.25 31.91
CA LYS A 62 22.26 -0.60 31.95
C LYS A 62 21.18 -1.66 31.94
N THR A 63 20.06 -1.38 32.59
CA THR A 63 18.90 -2.26 32.65
C THR A 63 17.81 -1.68 31.75
N TYR A 64 17.13 -2.55 31.01
CA TYR A 64 15.98 -2.17 30.20
C TYR A 64 14.81 -1.80 31.11
N ASP A 65 14.16 -0.68 30.83
CA ASP A 65 12.94 -0.25 31.50
C ASP A 65 11.81 -0.16 30.46
N PRO A 66 10.84 -1.10 30.50
CA PRO A 66 9.69 -1.10 29.59
C PRO A 66 8.93 0.24 29.61
N ASN A 67 8.78 0.87 30.78
CA ASN A 67 7.98 2.09 30.94
C ASN A 67 8.61 3.31 30.25
N ILE A 68 9.94 3.34 30.15
CA ILE A 68 10.68 4.42 29.49
C ILE A 68 10.79 4.16 27.98
N ALA A 69 11.00 2.90 27.58
CA ALA A 69 11.10 2.52 26.17
C ALA A 69 9.80 2.81 25.40
N TRP A 70 8.66 2.46 25.99
CA TRP A 70 7.34 2.68 25.38
C TRP A 70 6.91 4.16 25.34
N ARG A 71 7.21 4.94 26.40
CA ARG A 71 6.98 6.40 26.39
C ARG A 71 7.72 7.10 25.24
N ARG A 72 8.92 6.62 24.87
CA ARG A 72 9.68 7.17 23.74
C ARG A 72 9.13 6.77 22.37
N ARG A 73 8.49 5.59 22.24
CA ARG A 73 8.05 5.06 20.94
C ARG A 73 6.66 5.52 20.52
N LEU A 74 5.73 5.76 21.47
CA LEU A 74 4.33 6.02 21.15
C LEU A 74 3.73 7.33 21.69
N GLY A 75 4.45 8.10 22.50
CA GLY A 75 3.92 9.38 23.03
C GLY A 75 2.73 9.25 24.00
N PHE A 76 2.34 8.03 24.37
CA PHE A 76 1.30 7.75 25.36
C PHE A 76 1.92 7.07 26.60
N SER A 77 1.54 7.51 27.81
CA SER A 77 1.84 6.76 29.03
C SER A 77 0.83 5.63 29.14
N TYR A 78 1.28 4.39 28.93
CA TYR A 78 0.50 3.17 29.18
C TYR A 78 0.41 2.87 30.69
N ALA A 79 0.17 3.89 31.52
CA ALA A 79 0.11 3.74 32.98
C ALA A 79 -1.16 3.02 33.46
N ASP A 80 -2.15 2.81 32.59
CA ASP A 80 -3.50 2.33 32.98
C ASP A 80 -3.88 0.95 32.43
N ARG A 81 -2.97 0.17 31.81
CA ARG A 81 -3.26 -1.24 31.53
C ARG A 81 -2.52 -2.11 32.55
N GLU A 82 -3.28 -2.64 33.51
CA GLU A 82 -2.87 -3.67 34.46
C GLU A 82 -1.85 -4.65 33.84
N ASP A 83 -0.78 -4.91 34.59
CA ASP A 83 0.36 -5.82 34.35
C ASP A 83 -0.03 -7.26 33.91
N LYS A 84 -0.62 -7.42 32.72
CA LYS A 84 -0.99 -8.74 32.16
C LYS A 84 0.09 -9.35 31.25
N PHE A 85 1.18 -8.64 30.97
CA PHE A 85 2.26 -9.13 30.10
C PHE A 85 3.51 -9.44 30.90
N GLY A 86 3.97 -10.70 30.85
CA GLY A 86 5.21 -11.13 31.49
C GLY A 86 6.45 -10.55 30.80
N LEU A 87 7.57 -10.46 31.53
CA LEU A 87 8.84 -9.89 31.02
C LEU A 87 9.27 -10.45 29.64
N GLY A 88 8.95 -11.71 29.35
CA GLY A 88 9.28 -12.36 28.07
C GLY A 88 8.68 -11.68 26.83
N GLU A 89 7.52 -11.04 26.96
CA GLU A 89 6.83 -10.34 25.87
C GLU A 89 7.62 -9.10 25.39
N TYR A 90 8.44 -8.52 26.26
CA TYR A 90 9.26 -7.35 25.94
C TYR A 90 10.62 -7.70 25.33
N LEU A 91 10.87 -8.96 24.97
CA LEU A 91 12.19 -9.41 24.55
C LEU A 91 12.68 -8.71 23.27
N GLU A 92 11.85 -8.62 22.23
CA GLU A 92 12.25 -7.98 20.96
C GLU A 92 12.46 -6.47 21.13
N ASP A 93 11.60 -5.80 21.92
CA ASP A 93 11.82 -4.39 22.25
C ASP A 93 13.10 -4.17 23.04
N ALA A 94 13.39 -5.05 24.01
CA ALA A 94 14.63 -5.00 24.77
C ALA A 94 15.86 -5.28 23.90
N ARG A 95 15.73 -6.11 22.87
CA ARG A 95 16.76 -6.35 21.85
C ARG A 95 17.03 -5.10 21.01
N ASP A 96 15.99 -4.44 20.52
CA ASP A 96 16.10 -3.19 19.77
C ASP A 96 16.75 -2.09 20.62
N TRP A 97 16.26 -1.89 21.84
CA TRP A 97 16.85 -0.96 22.81
C TRP A 97 18.32 -1.27 23.07
N ALA A 98 18.66 -2.56 23.24
CA ALA A 98 20.02 -2.97 23.54
C ALA A 98 20.98 -2.66 22.40
N LYS A 99 20.59 -2.87 21.14
CA LYS A 99 21.40 -2.50 19.97
C LYS A 99 21.73 -1.00 19.99
N ASP A 100 20.69 -0.17 20.09
CA ASP A 100 20.83 1.29 20.10
C ASP A 100 21.68 1.79 21.27
N GLU A 101 21.47 1.24 22.47
CA GLU A 101 22.20 1.67 23.65
C GLU A 101 23.66 1.19 23.62
N ILE A 102 23.94 -0.01 23.11
CA ILE A 102 25.31 -0.51 22.92
C ILE A 102 26.05 0.35 21.90
N ASP A 103 25.41 0.70 20.79
CA ASP A 103 26.00 1.55 19.76
C ASP A 103 26.28 2.95 20.29
N ARG A 104 25.34 3.54 21.06
CA ARG A 104 25.56 4.81 21.75
C ARG A 104 26.74 4.76 22.71
N ILE A 105 26.88 3.68 23.50
CA ILE A 105 28.01 3.49 24.42
C ILE A 105 29.35 3.38 23.66
N LYS A 106 29.34 2.78 22.47
CA LYS A 106 30.50 2.68 21.57
C LYS A 106 30.73 3.94 20.74
N GLY A 107 29.89 4.97 20.88
CA GLY A 107 29.93 6.19 20.08
C GLY A 107 29.66 5.96 18.59
N LYS A 108 28.89 4.93 18.26
CA LYS A 108 28.36 4.69 16.91
C LYS A 108 26.98 5.35 16.81
N LEU A 109 26.57 5.67 15.59
CA LEU A 109 25.18 6.07 15.33
C LEU A 109 24.25 4.92 15.69
N THR A 110 23.15 5.21 16.37
CA THR A 110 22.10 4.23 16.64
C THR A 110 21.33 3.90 15.36
N GLY A 111 20.59 2.78 15.33
CA GLY A 111 19.77 2.44 14.15
C GLY A 111 18.72 3.51 13.87
N THR A 112 18.18 4.11 14.94
CA THR A 112 17.29 5.28 14.88
C THR A 112 17.94 6.53 14.29
N GLU A 113 19.20 6.82 14.64
CA GLU A 113 19.94 7.97 14.10
C GLU A 113 20.34 7.76 12.64
N GLN A 114 20.73 6.54 12.26
CA GLN A 114 21.00 6.18 10.87
C GLN A 114 19.76 6.32 10.00
N ALA A 115 18.64 5.75 10.43
CA ALA A 115 17.35 5.92 9.76
C ALA A 115 17.01 7.41 9.63
N TRP A 116 17.15 8.21 10.69
CA TRP A 116 16.89 9.64 10.63
C TRP A 116 17.79 10.40 9.63
N ILE A 117 19.08 10.06 9.54
CA ILE A 117 20.01 10.63 8.56
C ILE A 117 19.61 10.24 7.14
N GLU A 118 19.31 8.96 6.90
CA GLU A 118 18.82 8.46 5.61
C GLU A 118 17.52 9.15 5.21
N HIS A 119 16.58 9.27 6.15
CA HIS A 119 15.31 9.99 5.96
C HIS A 119 15.54 11.45 5.61
N ARG A 120 16.44 12.14 6.31
CA ARG A 120 16.76 13.53 6.03
C ARG A 120 17.40 13.68 4.64
N ALA A 121 18.30 12.78 4.26
CA ALA A 121 18.91 12.76 2.93
C ALA A 121 17.85 12.55 1.83
N VAL A 122 16.91 11.62 2.02
CA VAL A 122 15.78 11.40 1.11
C VAL A 122 14.88 12.63 1.05
N GLY A 123 14.57 13.25 2.19
CA GLY A 123 13.76 14.47 2.26
C GLY A 123 14.39 15.64 1.49
N GLU A 124 15.69 15.86 1.63
CA GLU A 124 16.43 16.88 0.86
C GLU A 124 16.48 16.56 -0.64
N LEU A 125 16.62 15.29 -1.01
CA LEU A 125 16.53 14.85 -2.40
C LEU A 125 15.14 15.17 -3.00
N VAL A 126 14.06 14.81 -2.29
CA VAL A 126 12.68 15.03 -2.74
C VAL A 126 12.37 16.53 -2.91
N LYS A 127 12.97 17.42 -2.11
CA LYS A 127 12.77 18.87 -2.24
C LYS A 127 13.24 19.43 -3.59
N SER A 128 14.29 18.84 -4.16
CA SER A 128 14.92 19.33 -5.40
C SER A 128 14.61 18.46 -6.62
N LEU A 129 14.18 17.22 -6.42
CA LEU A 129 13.91 16.27 -7.49
C LEU A 129 12.72 16.75 -8.36
N PRO A 130 12.91 16.99 -9.67
CA PRO A 130 11.81 17.29 -10.58
C PRO A 130 10.92 16.07 -10.82
N LEU A 131 9.63 16.31 -11.08
CA LEU A 131 8.66 15.24 -11.38
C LEU A 131 9.11 14.34 -12.54
N GLY A 132 9.68 14.91 -13.60
CA GLY A 132 10.18 14.15 -14.76
C GLY A 132 11.28 13.16 -14.38
N ARG A 133 12.31 13.64 -13.66
CA ARG A 133 13.41 12.78 -13.18
C ARG A 133 12.94 11.70 -12.20
N ALA A 134 11.91 12.01 -11.41
CA ALA A 134 11.30 11.03 -10.52
C ALA A 134 10.56 9.94 -11.33
N GLY A 135 9.89 10.32 -12.42
CA GLY A 135 9.32 9.40 -13.41
C GLY A 135 10.36 8.48 -14.03
N ASP A 136 11.48 9.02 -14.54
CA ASP A 136 12.58 8.24 -15.11
C ASP A 136 13.17 7.23 -14.11
N SER A 137 13.27 7.66 -12.85
CA SER A 137 13.80 6.82 -11.77
C SER A 137 12.84 5.69 -11.42
N LEU A 138 11.53 5.94 -11.43
CA LEU A 138 10.51 4.91 -11.25
C LEU A 138 10.51 3.92 -12.41
N LEU A 139 10.60 4.38 -13.67
CA LEU A 139 10.69 3.50 -14.85
C LEU A 139 11.91 2.59 -14.80
N ARG A 140 13.08 3.11 -14.42
CA ARG A 140 14.29 2.30 -14.20
C ARG A 140 14.08 1.27 -13.08
N GLY A 141 13.45 1.65 -11.98
CA GLY A 141 13.11 0.73 -10.89
C GLY A 141 12.16 -0.39 -11.33
N LEU A 142 11.12 -0.06 -12.11
CA LEU A 142 10.20 -1.04 -12.69
C LEU A 142 10.90 -2.01 -13.64
N LYS A 143 11.84 -1.51 -14.46
CA LYS A 143 12.68 -2.34 -15.34
C LYS A 143 13.53 -3.33 -14.55
N LEU A 144 14.16 -2.89 -13.46
CA LEU A 144 14.94 -3.76 -12.57
C LEU A 144 14.07 -4.83 -11.90
N ASN A 145 12.80 -4.53 -11.68
CA ASN A 145 11.80 -5.46 -11.13
C ASN A 145 11.07 -6.28 -12.21
N ASN A 146 11.67 -6.46 -13.38
CA ASN A 146 11.15 -7.29 -14.47
C ASN A 146 9.78 -6.87 -15.05
N ALA A 147 9.42 -5.59 -14.98
CA ALA A 147 8.25 -5.10 -15.70
C ALA A 147 8.42 -5.27 -17.22
N SER A 148 7.34 -5.65 -17.93
CA SER A 148 7.40 -5.86 -19.38
C SER A 148 7.76 -4.58 -20.15
N GLN A 149 8.57 -4.70 -21.22
CA GLN A 149 8.98 -3.54 -22.02
C GLN A 149 7.77 -2.79 -22.61
N LYS A 150 6.75 -3.51 -23.08
CA LYS A 150 5.49 -2.92 -23.58
C LYS A 150 4.80 -2.04 -22.53
N TYR A 151 4.84 -2.44 -21.26
CA TYR A 151 4.27 -1.65 -20.17
C TYR A 151 5.09 -0.39 -19.89
N LEU A 152 6.43 -0.51 -19.87
CA LEU A 152 7.34 0.61 -19.69
C LEU A 152 7.20 1.65 -20.81
N ASP A 153 7.18 1.21 -22.08
CA ASP A 153 7.03 2.09 -23.24
C ASP A 153 5.69 2.82 -23.21
N ARG A 154 4.62 2.13 -22.77
CA ARG A 154 3.30 2.73 -22.59
C ARG A 154 3.33 3.82 -21.52
N LEU A 155 3.97 3.56 -20.38
CA LEU A 155 4.08 4.54 -19.29
C LEU A 155 4.87 5.76 -19.72
N ASP A 156 6.06 5.55 -20.30
CA ASP A 156 6.95 6.61 -20.78
C ASP A 156 6.24 7.50 -21.81
N LYS A 157 5.67 6.88 -22.84
CA LYS A 157 4.91 7.61 -23.87
C LYS A 157 3.71 8.38 -23.29
N LEU A 158 2.95 7.76 -22.37
CA LEU A 158 1.80 8.44 -21.76
C LEU A 158 2.24 9.61 -20.89
N PHE A 159 3.32 9.44 -20.13
CA PHE A 159 3.84 10.48 -19.25
C PHE A 159 4.39 11.66 -20.06
N ALA A 160 5.32 11.42 -20.97
CA ALA A 160 5.96 12.44 -21.79
C ALA A 160 4.98 13.19 -22.72
N SER A 161 3.91 12.53 -23.19
CA SER A 161 2.92 13.17 -24.08
C SER A 161 1.82 13.95 -23.36
N LYS A 162 1.61 13.71 -22.06
CA LYS A 162 0.43 14.24 -21.34
C LYS A 162 0.77 15.12 -20.17
N ILE A 163 1.93 14.92 -19.55
CA ILE A 163 2.46 15.83 -18.56
C ILE A 163 3.13 16.99 -19.29
N SER A 164 2.73 18.22 -18.99
CA SER A 164 3.38 19.39 -19.59
C SER A 164 4.82 19.49 -19.09
N LYS A 165 5.74 19.93 -19.95
CA LYS A 165 7.16 20.17 -19.60
C LYS A 165 7.33 21.04 -18.35
N ALA A 166 6.48 22.05 -18.18
CA ALA A 166 6.48 22.88 -16.98
C ALA A 166 6.21 22.09 -15.68
N LEU A 167 5.31 21.08 -15.74
CA LEU A 167 5.03 20.20 -14.61
C LEU A 167 6.15 19.18 -14.39
N GLU A 168 6.76 18.66 -15.46
CA GLU A 168 7.91 17.74 -15.37
C GLU A 168 9.13 18.40 -14.69
N GLU A 169 9.38 19.67 -15.00
CA GLU A 169 10.49 20.46 -14.44
C GLU A 169 10.19 20.96 -13.02
N THR A 170 8.94 20.87 -12.55
CA THR A 170 8.56 21.31 -11.20
C THR A 170 9.12 20.34 -10.15
N PRO A 171 9.88 20.83 -9.15
CA PRO A 171 10.32 20.00 -8.03
C PRO A 171 9.13 19.38 -7.29
N LEU A 172 9.25 18.13 -6.86
CA LEU A 172 8.16 17.39 -6.22
C LEU A 172 7.56 18.17 -5.04
N ALA A 173 8.40 18.77 -4.18
CA ALA A 173 7.95 19.56 -3.03
C ALA A 173 7.19 20.86 -3.40
N LYS A 174 7.24 21.32 -4.65
CA LYS A 174 6.53 22.50 -5.14
C LYS A 174 5.28 22.17 -5.95
N LEU A 175 5.04 20.88 -6.22
CA LEU A 175 3.81 20.46 -6.89
C LEU A 175 2.61 20.86 -6.03
N LYS A 176 1.48 21.11 -6.68
CA LYS A 176 0.18 21.30 -6.02
C LYS A 176 -0.72 20.12 -6.38
N PRO A 177 -1.37 19.44 -5.43
CA PRO A 177 -2.20 18.27 -5.72
C PRO A 177 -3.25 18.52 -6.81
N GLY A 178 -3.96 19.65 -6.73
CA GLY A 178 -4.95 20.05 -7.72
C GLY A 178 -4.39 20.34 -9.12
N GLN A 179 -3.15 20.82 -9.22
CA GLN A 179 -2.49 21.05 -10.52
C GLN A 179 -2.16 19.71 -11.19
N VAL A 180 -1.62 18.76 -10.42
CA VAL A 180 -1.32 17.41 -10.92
C VAL A 180 -2.62 16.69 -11.29
N ALA A 181 -3.64 16.75 -10.44
CA ALA A 181 -4.96 16.18 -10.70
C ALA A 181 -5.56 16.66 -12.03
N ARG A 182 -5.57 17.98 -12.29
CA ARG A 182 -6.07 18.55 -13.56
C ARG A 182 -5.25 18.12 -14.77
N ALA A 183 -3.93 18.01 -14.64
CA ALA A 183 -3.08 17.55 -15.73
C ALA A 183 -3.37 16.09 -16.12
N LEU A 184 -3.77 15.27 -15.14
CA LEU A 184 -4.06 13.85 -15.34
C LEU A 184 -5.50 13.58 -15.79
N ALA A 185 -6.47 14.30 -15.21
CA ALA A 185 -7.90 14.15 -15.48
C ALA A 185 -8.33 14.96 -16.71
N ARG A 186 -7.74 14.67 -17.88
CA ARG A 186 -8.06 15.35 -19.15
C ARG A 186 -9.07 14.60 -20.00
N ALA A 187 -9.93 15.34 -20.70
CA ALA A 187 -11.00 14.79 -21.55
C ALA A 187 -10.49 14.08 -22.81
N ASP A 188 -9.29 14.42 -23.28
CA ASP A 188 -8.68 13.80 -24.47
C ASP A 188 -8.00 12.45 -24.18
N LEU A 189 -8.10 11.95 -22.95
CA LEU A 189 -7.52 10.67 -22.54
C LEU A 189 -8.58 9.60 -22.30
N SER A 190 -8.30 8.39 -22.78
CA SER A 190 -9.12 7.23 -22.42
C SER A 190 -9.01 6.95 -20.92
N ALA A 191 -10.10 6.48 -20.31
CA ALA A 191 -10.13 6.13 -18.89
C ALA A 191 -9.02 5.15 -18.48
N GLY A 192 -8.68 4.21 -19.35
CA GLY A 192 -7.55 3.29 -19.11
C GLY A 192 -6.20 4.01 -19.02
N ASN A 193 -5.95 5.00 -19.89
CA ASN A 193 -4.71 5.77 -19.86
C ASN A 193 -4.65 6.72 -18.67
N VAL A 194 -5.77 7.36 -18.31
CA VAL A 194 -5.87 8.19 -17.11
C VAL A 194 -5.56 7.37 -15.85
N ARG A 195 -6.11 6.16 -15.73
CA ARG A 195 -5.83 5.24 -14.61
C ARG A 195 -4.36 4.85 -14.54
N THR A 196 -3.79 4.43 -15.68
CA THR A 196 -2.37 4.08 -15.77
C THR A 196 -1.48 5.24 -15.35
N LEU A 197 -1.78 6.45 -15.82
CA LEU A 197 -0.98 7.64 -15.51
C LEU A 197 -1.16 8.09 -14.05
N ARG A 198 -2.38 8.02 -13.50
CA ARG A 198 -2.65 8.26 -12.07
C ARG A 198 -1.83 7.33 -11.20
N SER A 199 -1.91 6.02 -11.43
CA SER A 199 -1.19 5.02 -10.62
C SER A 199 0.31 5.26 -10.67
N PHE A 200 0.85 5.53 -11.86
CA PHE A 200 2.26 5.85 -12.04
C PHE A 200 2.69 7.10 -11.26
N VAL A 201 1.93 8.19 -11.33
CA VAL A 201 2.22 9.42 -10.59
C VAL A 201 2.03 9.25 -9.07
N SER A 202 1.02 8.49 -8.63
CA SER A 202 0.84 8.15 -7.21
C SER A 202 2.06 7.44 -6.64
N GLN A 203 2.62 6.45 -7.33
CA GLN A 203 3.83 5.75 -6.88
C GLN A 203 5.05 6.67 -6.73
N ILE A 204 5.19 7.66 -7.62
CA ILE A 204 6.24 8.69 -7.50
C ILE A 204 6.04 9.49 -6.21
N LEU A 205 4.81 9.93 -5.96
CA LEU A 205 4.46 10.78 -4.81
C LEU A 205 4.54 10.03 -3.49
N GLU A 206 4.08 8.78 -3.42
CA GLU A 206 4.15 7.92 -2.24
C GLU A 206 5.61 7.67 -1.81
N ARG A 207 6.49 7.38 -2.76
CA ARG A 207 7.94 7.24 -2.49
C ARG A 207 8.52 8.53 -1.94
N GLY A 208 8.06 9.68 -2.45
CA GLY A 208 8.45 11.00 -1.95
C GLY A 208 7.80 11.42 -0.61
N ALA A 209 6.70 10.77 -0.22
CA ALA A 209 5.89 11.11 0.95
C ALA A 209 6.23 10.29 2.21
N SER A 210 7.16 9.33 2.13
CA SER A 210 7.58 8.53 3.28
C SER A 210 7.89 9.42 4.52
N PHE A 211 7.28 9.04 5.64
CA PHE A 211 6.90 9.86 6.80
C PHE A 211 7.88 10.99 7.18
N HIS A 212 7.33 12.22 7.29
CA HIS A 212 7.97 13.51 7.61
C HIS A 212 8.63 14.30 6.46
N GLY A 213 8.48 13.83 5.20
CA GLY A 213 8.85 14.62 4.01
C GLY A 213 7.85 15.74 3.66
N PRO A 214 8.20 16.66 2.73
CA PRO A 214 7.36 17.79 2.30
C PRO A 214 6.02 17.38 1.63
N LEU A 215 5.83 16.09 1.38
CA LEU A 215 4.65 15.52 0.71
C LEU A 215 3.75 14.71 1.65
N GLY A 216 3.92 14.81 2.97
CA GLY A 216 3.26 13.91 3.94
C GLY A 216 1.73 13.80 3.86
N ARG A 217 1.02 14.82 3.36
CA ARG A 217 -0.44 14.77 3.07
C ARG A 217 -0.79 14.91 1.59
N PHE A 218 0.22 15.01 0.74
CA PHE A 218 0.04 15.29 -0.68
C PHE A 218 -0.78 14.20 -1.37
N HIS A 219 -0.53 12.93 -1.01
CA HIS A 219 -1.23 11.80 -1.61
C HIS A 219 -2.74 11.87 -1.39
N ASP A 220 -3.19 12.15 -0.16
CA ASP A 220 -4.62 12.21 0.17
C ASP A 220 -5.32 13.39 -0.51
N GLU A 221 -4.67 14.56 -0.50
CA GLU A 221 -5.16 15.76 -1.19
C GLU A 221 -5.20 15.57 -2.71
N PHE A 222 -4.22 14.83 -3.25
CA PHE A 222 -4.16 14.48 -4.66
C PHE A 222 -5.28 13.52 -5.04
N ALA A 223 -5.50 12.46 -4.28
CA ALA A 223 -6.57 11.50 -4.52
C ALA A 223 -7.96 12.18 -4.49
N SER A 224 -8.18 13.07 -3.53
CA SER A 224 -9.43 13.85 -3.43
C SER A 224 -9.59 14.81 -4.63
N SER A 225 -8.55 15.59 -4.95
CA SER A 225 -8.56 16.52 -6.08
C SER A 225 -8.76 15.78 -7.41
N PHE A 226 -8.06 14.67 -7.59
CA PHE A 226 -8.15 13.83 -8.77
C PHE A 226 -9.56 13.26 -8.92
N SER A 227 -10.18 12.76 -7.86
CA SER A 227 -11.55 12.23 -7.93
C SER A 227 -12.54 13.30 -8.39
N THR A 228 -12.41 14.51 -7.85
CA THR A 228 -13.25 15.66 -8.24
C THR A 228 -13.09 16.03 -9.72
N GLU A 229 -11.85 16.19 -10.19
CA GLU A 229 -11.59 16.55 -11.59
C GLU A 229 -11.94 15.40 -12.53
N TRP A 230 -11.67 14.16 -12.10
CA TRP A 230 -12.02 12.97 -12.86
C TRP A 230 -13.53 12.86 -13.02
N ASP A 231 -14.34 13.03 -11.97
CA ASP A 231 -15.79 12.93 -12.08
C ASP A 231 -16.42 14.00 -13.00
N ARG A 232 -15.81 15.18 -13.11
CA ARG A 232 -16.22 16.22 -14.09
C ARG A 232 -16.04 15.74 -15.53
N VAL A 233 -14.93 15.07 -15.80
CA VAL A 233 -14.51 14.68 -17.16
C VAL A 233 -15.01 13.27 -17.53
N ARG A 234 -15.15 12.39 -16.54
CA ARG A 234 -15.53 10.97 -16.64
C ARG A 234 -16.96 10.77 -17.16
N LYS A 235 -17.83 11.79 -17.09
CA LYS A 235 -19.19 11.73 -17.67
C LYS A 235 -19.17 11.57 -19.19
N VAL A 236 -18.04 11.80 -19.86
CA VAL A 236 -17.96 11.81 -21.32
C VAL A 236 -17.10 10.64 -21.80
N ARG A 237 -17.59 9.39 -21.66
CA ARG A 237 -16.88 8.23 -22.22
C ARG A 237 -16.93 8.21 -23.75
N TYR A 238 -18.02 8.74 -24.32
CA TYR A 238 -18.19 8.93 -25.76
C TYR A 238 -18.86 10.28 -26.00
N PRO A 239 -18.10 11.34 -26.31
CA PRO A 239 -18.67 12.65 -26.63
C PRO A 239 -19.70 12.57 -27.78
N ALA A 240 -19.54 11.60 -28.67
CA ALA A 240 -20.49 11.31 -29.76
C ALA A 240 -21.84 10.78 -29.26
N LEU A 241 -21.88 10.02 -28.15
CA LEU A 241 -23.13 9.54 -27.56
C LEU A 241 -23.84 10.60 -26.74
N ASN A 242 -23.16 11.67 -26.30
CA ASN A 242 -23.85 12.84 -25.70
C ASN A 242 -24.83 13.51 -26.67
N LYS A 243 -24.73 13.20 -27.98
CA LYS A 243 -25.68 13.65 -29.00
C LYS A 243 -26.90 12.73 -29.14
N LEU A 244 -26.85 11.52 -28.58
CA LEU A 244 -27.99 10.60 -28.57
C LEU A 244 -28.89 10.97 -27.40
N SER A 245 -30.15 11.26 -27.69
CA SER A 245 -31.16 11.35 -26.66
C SER A 245 -31.39 9.98 -26.03
N ASP A 246 -31.80 9.93 -24.76
CA ASP A 246 -32.15 8.68 -24.07
C ASP A 246 -33.14 7.83 -24.87
N LYS A 247 -34.09 8.48 -25.58
CA LYS A 247 -35.03 7.82 -26.48
C LYS A 247 -34.32 7.10 -27.62
N ARG A 248 -33.35 7.74 -28.26
CA ARG A 248 -32.59 7.16 -29.38
C ARG A 248 -31.65 6.05 -28.89
N TYR A 249 -31.04 6.21 -27.72
CA TYR A 249 -30.25 5.18 -27.06
C TYR A 249 -31.09 3.91 -26.83
N ARG A 250 -32.26 4.04 -26.21
CA ARG A 250 -33.17 2.90 -25.98
C ARG A 250 -33.59 2.24 -27.29
N GLN A 251 -34.00 3.03 -28.28
CA GLN A 251 -34.39 2.50 -29.60
C GLN A 251 -33.30 1.68 -30.28
N ILE A 252 -32.03 2.12 -30.21
CA ILE A 252 -30.92 1.36 -30.81
C ILE A 252 -30.78 -0.01 -30.12
N PHE A 253 -30.80 -0.05 -28.78
CA PHE A 253 -30.67 -1.30 -28.06
C PHE A 253 -31.90 -2.20 -28.16
N ASP A 254 -33.10 -1.63 -28.24
CA ASP A 254 -34.32 -2.40 -28.46
C ASP A 254 -34.27 -3.12 -29.83
N ILE A 255 -33.72 -2.46 -30.86
CA ILE A 255 -33.50 -3.09 -32.17
C ILE A 255 -32.43 -4.19 -32.08
N LEU A 256 -31.26 -3.89 -31.51
CA LEU A 256 -30.16 -4.85 -31.42
C LEU A 256 -30.52 -6.08 -30.56
N GLU A 257 -31.27 -5.90 -29.48
CA GLU A 257 -31.69 -6.99 -28.58
C GLU A 257 -32.88 -7.79 -29.11
N SER A 258 -33.58 -7.28 -30.14
CA SER A 258 -34.67 -8.00 -30.80
C SER A 258 -34.18 -9.13 -31.72
N GLU A 259 -32.93 -9.05 -32.18
CA GLU A 259 -32.30 -10.09 -32.99
C GLU A 259 -31.80 -11.23 -32.09
N THR A 260 -32.51 -12.35 -32.07
CA THR A 260 -32.23 -13.48 -31.17
C THR A 260 -30.81 -14.05 -31.30
N GLU A 261 -30.27 -14.09 -32.52
CA GLU A 261 -28.92 -14.58 -32.83
C GLU A 261 -27.81 -13.69 -32.23
N TYR A 262 -28.03 -12.38 -32.19
CA TYR A 262 -27.03 -11.40 -31.73
C TYR A 262 -27.33 -10.83 -30.34
N ARG A 263 -28.33 -11.38 -29.66
CA ARG A 263 -28.83 -10.82 -28.40
C ARG A 263 -27.78 -10.77 -27.31
N GLN A 264 -26.92 -11.78 -27.20
CA GLN A 264 -25.84 -11.80 -26.21
C GLN A 264 -24.78 -10.72 -26.49
N GLN A 265 -24.44 -10.51 -27.76
CA GLN A 265 -23.52 -9.48 -28.23
C GLN A 265 -24.11 -8.08 -28.00
N ALA A 266 -25.42 -7.90 -28.25
CA ALA A 266 -26.14 -6.67 -27.98
C ALA A 266 -26.11 -6.31 -26.49
N LEU A 267 -26.36 -7.28 -25.60
CA LEU A 267 -26.26 -7.09 -24.15
C LEU A 267 -24.81 -6.78 -23.70
N ALA A 268 -23.80 -7.39 -24.32
CA ALA A 268 -22.39 -7.08 -24.05
C ALA A 268 -22.02 -5.64 -24.44
N ILE A 269 -22.54 -5.15 -25.56
CA ILE A 269 -22.37 -3.77 -26.00
C ILE A 269 -23.12 -2.83 -25.05
N ARG A 270 -24.35 -3.16 -24.64
CA ARG A 270 -25.15 -2.34 -23.73
C ARG A 270 -24.49 -2.21 -22.37
N ILE A 271 -24.09 -3.33 -21.76
CA ILE A 271 -23.40 -3.31 -20.46
C ILE A 271 -22.04 -2.59 -20.55
N TYR A 272 -21.42 -2.56 -21.73
CA TYR A 272 -20.21 -1.75 -21.98
C TYR A 272 -20.46 -0.24 -21.94
N PHE A 273 -21.67 0.20 -22.24
CA PHE A 273 -22.05 1.60 -22.03
C PHE A 273 -22.41 1.89 -20.56
N GLU A 274 -22.92 0.90 -19.83
CA GLU A 274 -23.21 1.04 -18.39
C GLU A 274 -21.94 1.08 -17.53
N PHE A 275 -20.99 0.16 -17.76
CA PHE A 275 -19.76 0.07 -16.96
C PHE A 275 -18.58 0.75 -17.62
N ARG A 276 -17.78 1.47 -16.84
CA ARG A 276 -16.61 2.22 -17.35
C ARG A 276 -15.34 1.35 -17.50
N ALA A 277 -15.51 0.05 -17.70
CA ALA A 277 -14.44 -0.93 -17.92
C ALA A 277 -14.21 -1.21 -19.43
N PRO A 278 -12.97 -1.50 -19.87
CA PRO A 278 -12.70 -1.91 -21.26
C PRO A 278 -13.58 -3.08 -21.70
N LEU A 279 -13.98 -3.13 -22.98
CA LEU A 279 -14.83 -4.20 -23.48
C LEU A 279 -14.20 -5.58 -23.24
N THR A 280 -12.87 -5.69 -23.39
CA THR A 280 -12.11 -6.90 -23.08
C THR A 280 -12.25 -7.38 -21.62
N ARG A 281 -12.51 -6.47 -20.68
CA ARG A 281 -12.76 -6.82 -19.27
C ARG A 281 -14.20 -7.24 -19.04
N ILE A 282 -15.14 -6.62 -19.74
CA ILE A 282 -16.56 -7.03 -19.71
C ILE A 282 -16.74 -8.43 -20.29
N LEU A 283 -16.11 -8.69 -21.43
CA LEU A 283 -16.17 -10.00 -22.08
C LEU A 283 -15.49 -11.12 -21.25
N ARG A 284 -14.60 -10.75 -20.31
CA ARG A 284 -13.92 -11.68 -19.39
C ARG A 284 -14.46 -11.59 -17.96
N ALA A 285 -15.57 -10.88 -17.75
CA ALA A 285 -16.09 -10.63 -16.42
C ALA A 285 -16.66 -11.91 -15.81
N GLU A 286 -16.42 -12.08 -14.51
CA GLU A 286 -16.89 -13.24 -13.74
C GLU A 286 -17.95 -12.83 -12.71
N TRP A 287 -18.88 -13.73 -12.39
CA TRP A 287 -19.91 -13.47 -11.38
C TRP A 287 -19.33 -13.28 -9.97
N ASN A 288 -18.20 -13.96 -9.67
CA ASN A 288 -17.49 -13.83 -8.39
C ASN A 288 -16.82 -12.46 -8.18
N GLN A 289 -16.75 -11.62 -9.22
CA GLN A 289 -16.21 -10.26 -9.16
C GLN A 289 -17.24 -9.22 -8.69
N ILE A 290 -18.48 -9.64 -8.45
CA ILE A 290 -19.55 -8.78 -7.93
C ILE A 290 -19.64 -8.94 -6.41
N TYR A 291 -19.43 -7.85 -5.68
CA TYR A 291 -19.58 -7.81 -4.22
C TYR A 291 -20.54 -6.68 -3.82
N GLY A 292 -21.75 -7.07 -3.40
CA GLY A 292 -22.82 -6.13 -3.07
C GLY A 292 -23.22 -5.30 -4.30
N PRO A 293 -23.27 -3.95 -4.21
CA PRO A 293 -23.65 -3.08 -5.33
C PRO A 293 -22.49 -2.74 -6.27
N HIS A 294 -21.37 -3.47 -6.19
CA HIS A 294 -20.14 -3.13 -6.90
C HIS A 294 -19.60 -4.31 -7.71
N TRP A 295 -19.08 -4.00 -8.90
CA TRP A 295 -18.28 -4.92 -9.72
C TRP A 295 -16.80 -4.52 -9.68
N TYR A 296 -15.92 -5.52 -9.54
CA TYR A 296 -14.47 -5.37 -9.49
C TYR A 296 -13.84 -6.01 -10.74
N PRO A 297 -13.59 -5.24 -11.81
CA PRO A 297 -13.22 -5.77 -13.14
C PRO A 297 -11.79 -6.33 -13.25
N TYR A 298 -11.10 -6.51 -12.13
CA TYR A 298 -9.68 -6.85 -12.05
C TYR A 298 -9.50 -8.15 -11.26
N ALA A 299 -8.51 -8.95 -11.66
CA ALA A 299 -8.28 -10.25 -11.05
C ALA A 299 -7.66 -10.12 -9.63
N PRO A 300 -7.69 -11.17 -8.79
CA PRO A 300 -7.16 -11.13 -7.43
C PRO A 300 -5.65 -10.85 -7.31
N ASP A 301 -4.88 -11.07 -8.37
CA ASP A 301 -3.46 -10.69 -8.50
C ASP A 301 -3.28 -9.20 -8.86
N GLU A 302 -4.33 -8.54 -9.35
CA GLU A 302 -4.42 -7.10 -9.61
C GLU A 302 -5.04 -6.33 -8.41
N LYS A 303 -4.94 -6.89 -7.19
CA LYS A 303 -5.60 -6.41 -5.96
C LYS A 303 -5.32 -4.96 -5.58
N GLU A 304 -4.15 -4.42 -5.95
CA GLU A 304 -3.81 -3.02 -5.72
C GLU A 304 -4.81 -2.05 -6.38
N PHE A 305 -5.53 -2.50 -7.43
CA PHE A 305 -6.52 -1.69 -8.14
C PHE A 305 -7.96 -1.86 -7.64
N TRP A 306 -8.23 -2.83 -6.77
CA TRP A 306 -9.60 -3.22 -6.38
C TRP A 306 -10.37 -2.10 -5.69
N PHE A 307 -9.77 -1.42 -4.71
CA PHE A 307 -10.46 -0.40 -3.92
C PHE A 307 -10.75 0.89 -4.70
N GLU A 308 -9.93 1.20 -5.70
CA GLU A 308 -10.05 2.43 -6.49
C GLU A 308 -10.83 2.27 -7.79
N CYS A 309 -10.99 1.03 -8.30
CA CYS A 309 -11.49 0.77 -9.64
C CYS A 309 -12.77 -0.07 -9.68
N ARG A 310 -13.58 -0.01 -8.63
CA ARG A 310 -14.93 -0.59 -8.62
C ARG A 310 -15.88 0.19 -9.53
N GLU A 311 -16.75 -0.52 -10.23
CA GLU A 311 -17.88 0.05 -10.95
C GLU A 311 -19.15 -0.16 -10.10
N ASN A 312 -19.98 0.89 -9.99
CA ASN A 312 -21.26 0.77 -9.31
C ASN A 312 -22.26 0.08 -10.23
N ILE A 313 -23.00 -0.88 -9.68
CA ILE A 313 -24.09 -1.55 -10.39
C ILE A 313 -25.38 -0.77 -10.11
N GLU A 314 -25.68 0.18 -10.99
CA GLU A 314 -26.92 0.95 -10.96
C GLU A 314 -28.12 0.13 -11.50
N ASN A 315 -29.34 0.66 -11.38
CA ASN A 315 -30.56 -0.09 -11.70
C ASN A 315 -30.59 -0.65 -13.14
N ASP A 316 -30.11 0.13 -14.12
CA ASP A 316 -30.05 -0.32 -15.51
C ASP A 316 -28.99 -1.40 -15.72
N ALA A 317 -27.78 -1.22 -15.18
CA ALA A 317 -26.72 -2.22 -15.22
C ALA A 317 -27.17 -3.54 -14.57
N LYS A 318 -27.87 -3.47 -13.43
CA LYS A 318 -28.44 -4.63 -12.75
C LYS A 318 -29.44 -5.36 -13.63
N ARG A 319 -30.38 -4.64 -14.24
CA ARG A 319 -31.38 -5.22 -15.14
C ARG A 319 -30.73 -5.94 -16.33
N ILE A 320 -29.69 -5.36 -16.93
CA ILE A 320 -28.96 -5.96 -18.04
C ILE A 320 -28.21 -7.21 -17.58
N LEU A 321 -27.55 -7.18 -16.42
CA LEU A 321 -26.89 -8.36 -15.84
C LEU A 321 -27.87 -9.50 -15.55
N ASP A 322 -29.06 -9.19 -15.06
CA ASP A 322 -30.11 -10.19 -14.84
C ASP A 322 -30.57 -10.82 -16.16
N GLN A 323 -30.71 -10.03 -17.23
CA GLN A 323 -31.01 -10.54 -18.57
C GLN A 323 -29.90 -11.44 -19.12
N ILE A 324 -28.63 -11.06 -18.95
CA ILE A 324 -27.47 -11.87 -19.34
C ILE A 324 -27.50 -13.22 -18.62
N ARG A 325 -27.76 -13.22 -17.31
CA ARG A 325 -27.86 -14.44 -16.51
C ARG A 325 -29.01 -15.33 -16.96
N GLN A 326 -30.19 -14.76 -17.22
CA GLN A 326 -31.36 -15.51 -17.69
C GLN A 326 -31.13 -16.13 -19.07
N LEU A 327 -30.43 -15.43 -19.97
CA LEU A 327 -30.14 -15.92 -21.31
C LEU A 327 -29.11 -17.06 -21.29
N GLY A 328 -28.10 -16.99 -20.41
CA GLY A 328 -27.08 -18.03 -20.29
C GLY A 328 -27.48 -19.26 -19.47
N ALA A 329 -28.46 -19.14 -18.56
CA ALA A 329 -28.83 -20.23 -17.64
C ALA A 329 -29.28 -21.55 -18.32
N PRO A 330 -30.07 -21.53 -19.41
CA PRO A 330 -30.50 -22.77 -20.07
C PRO A 330 -29.36 -23.57 -20.74
N GLU A 331 -28.31 -22.89 -21.18
CA GLU A 331 -27.25 -23.47 -22.02
C GLU A 331 -25.91 -23.63 -21.28
N PHE A 332 -25.64 -22.76 -20.30
CA PHE A 332 -24.36 -22.67 -19.58
C PHE A 332 -24.56 -22.61 -18.06
N ASP A 333 -25.46 -23.41 -17.51
CA ASP A 333 -25.72 -23.43 -16.07
C ASP A 333 -24.42 -23.67 -15.27
N GLY A 334 -24.26 -22.92 -14.18
CA GLY A 334 -23.04 -22.94 -13.35
C GLY A 334 -21.79 -22.28 -13.96
N ASN A 335 -21.86 -21.64 -15.15
CA ASN A 335 -20.71 -20.92 -15.69
C ASN A 335 -20.33 -19.70 -14.83
N ARG A 336 -19.02 -19.53 -14.61
CA ARG A 336 -18.46 -18.42 -13.84
C ARG A 336 -18.46 -17.08 -14.60
N PHE A 337 -18.49 -17.09 -15.93
CA PHE A 337 -18.39 -15.89 -16.76
C PHE A 337 -19.76 -15.28 -17.09
N TRP A 338 -19.80 -13.95 -17.27
CA TRP A 338 -21.01 -13.27 -17.74
C TRP A 338 -21.35 -13.62 -19.19
N PHE A 339 -20.33 -13.74 -20.03
CA PHE A 339 -20.47 -14.06 -21.44
C PHE A 339 -19.74 -15.38 -21.75
N PRO A 340 -20.39 -16.54 -21.58
CA PRO A 340 -19.89 -17.81 -22.09
C PRO A 340 -19.67 -17.73 -23.60
N ASP A 341 -18.68 -18.49 -24.07
CA ASP A 341 -18.56 -18.88 -25.47
C ASP A 341 -18.62 -20.41 -25.53
N GLN A 342 -19.21 -20.97 -26.59
CA GLN A 342 -19.03 -22.39 -26.88
C GLN A 342 -17.57 -22.53 -27.33
N LEU A 343 -16.69 -23.00 -26.44
CA LEU A 343 -15.34 -23.36 -26.85
C LEU A 343 -15.47 -24.39 -28.00
N PRO A 344 -14.76 -24.20 -29.13
CA PRO A 344 -14.66 -25.26 -30.14
C PRO A 344 -14.02 -26.53 -29.57
#